data_AF-A0A836TGJ9-F1
#
_entry.id   AF-A0A836TGJ9-F1
#
_cell.length_a   1.000
_cell.length_b   1.000
_cell.length_c   1.000
_cell.angle_alpha   90.00
_cell.angle_beta   90.00
_cell.angle_gamma   90.00
#
_symmetry.space_group_name_H-M   'P 1'
#
loop_
_entity.id
_entity.type
_entity.pdbx_description
1 polymer ?
#
loop_
_entity_poly.entity_id
_entity_poly.type
_entity_poly.pdbx_seq_one_letter_code
_entity_poly.pdbx_strand_id
1 'polypeptide(L)'
;RIRDEKVKLYKNLNVTSAEDVNKLGEAVSKLAMSNIKLWHLEDEVRREDLPDIDVVKTKRKIDTNNQERNNFMDKVDEILENFVKQAK
;
A
#
# COMPACT_ATOMS: atom_id res chain seq x y z
N ARG A 1 -7.84 10.96 -42.07
CA ARG A 1 -8.86 10.46 -41.11
C ARG A 1 -8.13 9.84 -39.89
N ILE A 2 -7.42 10.64 -39.10
CA ILE A 2 -6.61 10.19 -37.92
C ILE A 2 -7.05 10.94 -36.63
N ARG A 3 -7.86 12.01 -36.74
CA ARG A 3 -8.33 12.79 -35.58
C ARG A 3 -9.33 12.03 -34.70
N ASP A 4 -10.15 11.15 -35.28
CA ASP A 4 -11.25 10.49 -34.55
C ASP A 4 -10.79 9.50 -33.46
N GLU A 5 -9.70 8.75 -33.68
CA GLU A 5 -9.24 7.74 -32.71
C GLU A 5 -8.61 8.37 -31.47
N LYS A 6 -7.79 9.42 -31.64
CA LYS A 6 -7.26 10.17 -30.49
C LYS A 6 -8.37 10.84 -29.70
N VAL A 7 -9.37 11.40 -30.37
CA VAL A 7 -10.52 12.02 -29.69
C VAL A 7 -11.33 10.99 -28.90
N LYS A 8 -11.44 9.74 -29.35
CA LYS A 8 -12.04 8.65 -28.56
C LYS A 8 -11.22 8.30 -27.31
N LEU A 9 -9.89 8.35 -27.39
CA LEU A 9 -9.00 8.11 -26.25
C LEU A 9 -9.18 9.18 -25.15
N TYR A 10 -9.28 10.45 -25.53
CA TYR A 10 -9.47 11.57 -24.60
C TYR A 10 -10.92 11.77 -24.13
N LYS A 11 -11.89 11.13 -24.80
CA LYS A 11 -13.32 11.13 -24.41
C LYS A 11 -13.74 9.86 -23.70
N ASN A 12 -12.80 9.03 -23.26
CA ASN A 12 -13.15 7.86 -22.47
C ASN A 12 -13.66 8.35 -21.10
N LEU A 13 -14.98 8.47 -20.97
CA LEU A 13 -15.67 8.90 -19.74
C LEU A 13 -15.80 7.76 -18.72
N ASN A 14 -15.31 6.55 -19.03
CA ASN A 14 -15.05 5.48 -18.05
C ASN A 14 -13.81 5.81 -17.20
N VAL A 15 -13.65 7.07 -16.79
CA VAL A 15 -12.62 7.44 -15.82
C VAL A 15 -13.12 6.95 -14.46
N THR A 16 -12.33 6.08 -13.83
CA THR A 16 -12.48 5.67 -12.43
C THR A 16 -12.81 6.90 -11.58
N SER A 17 -13.80 6.79 -10.68
CA SER A 17 -14.21 7.94 -9.88
C SER A 17 -13.01 8.53 -9.15
N ALA A 18 -12.93 9.86 -9.04
CA ALA A 18 -11.85 10.52 -8.31
C ALA A 18 -11.71 9.98 -6.88
N GLU A 19 -12.84 9.56 -6.29
CA GLU A 19 -12.92 8.94 -4.97
C GLU A 19 -12.19 7.58 -4.89
N ASP A 20 -12.36 6.74 -5.91
CA ASP A 20 -11.72 5.43 -5.99
C ASP A 20 -10.20 5.52 -6.14
N VAL A 21 -9.72 6.49 -6.93
CA VAL A 21 -8.29 6.81 -7.03
C VAL A 21 -7.74 7.34 -5.70
N ASN A 22 -8.50 8.20 -5.01
CA ASN A 22 -8.12 8.72 -3.70
C ASN A 22 -8.01 7.61 -2.65
N LYS A 23 -8.99 6.69 -2.61
CA LYS A 23 -8.95 5.51 -1.70
C LYS A 23 -7.73 4.63 -1.95
N LEU A 24 -7.41 4.38 -3.22
CA LEU A 24 -6.21 3.63 -3.58
C LEU A 24 -4.94 4.37 -3.13
N GLY A 25 -4.86 5.68 -3.40
CA GLY A 25 -3.75 6.51 -2.98
C GLY A 25 -3.54 6.52 -1.47
N GLU A 26 -4.62 6.59 -0.68
CA GLU A 26 -4.56 6.52 0.78
C GLU A 26 -4.06 5.15 1.26
N ALA A 27 -4.58 4.06 0.71
CA ALA A 27 -4.15 2.69 1.07
C ALA A 27 -2.67 2.46 0.77
N VAL A 28 -2.20 2.88 -0.42
CA VAL A 28 -0.78 2.80 -0.81
C VAL A 28 0.09 3.68 0.08
N SER A 29 -0.37 4.88 0.45
CA SER A 29 0.38 5.77 1.35
C SER A 29 0.56 5.13 2.73
N LYS A 30 -0.50 4.55 3.30
CA LYS A 30 -0.43 3.84 4.59
C LYS A 30 0.46 2.60 4.52
N LEU A 31 0.36 1.82 3.43
CA LEU A 31 1.26 0.70 3.18
C LEU A 31 2.72 1.15 3.17
N ALA A 32 3.05 2.20 2.42
CA ALA A 32 4.41 2.74 2.34
C ALA A 32 4.93 3.21 3.71
N MET A 33 4.11 3.94 4.47
CA MET A 33 4.46 4.39 5.82
C MET A 33 4.72 3.22 6.77
N SER A 34 3.86 2.19 6.74
CA SER A 34 4.04 0.98 7.57
C SER A 34 5.34 0.24 7.20
N ASN A 35 5.69 0.20 5.91
CA ASN A 35 6.90 -0.44 5.42
C ASN A 35 8.17 0.30 5.85
N ILE A 36 8.16 1.64 5.81
CA ILE A 36 9.27 2.47 6.32
C ILE A 36 9.47 2.23 7.82
N LYS A 37 8.38 2.21 8.60
CA LYS A 37 8.44 1.93 10.04
C LYS A 37 8.95 0.52 10.33
N LEU A 38 8.55 -0.48 9.55
CA LEU A 38 9.05 -1.85 9.66
C LEU A 38 10.57 -1.89 9.45
N TRP A 39 11.06 -1.21 8.41
CA TRP A 39 12.49 -1.15 8.11
C TRP A 39 13.31 -0.58 9.27
N HIS A 40 12.85 0.50 9.90
CA HIS A 40 13.51 1.08 11.08
C HIS A 40 13.47 0.16 12.31
N LEU A 41 12.37 -0.56 12.55
CA LEU A 41 12.28 -1.51 13.66
C LEU A 41 13.22 -2.71 13.46
N GLU A 42 13.33 -3.20 12.23
CA GLU A 42 14.28 -4.26 11.89
C GLU A 42 15.73 -3.78 12.02
N ASP A 43 16.01 -2.55 11.61
CA ASP A 43 17.34 -1.93 11.78
C ASP A 43 17.72 -1.82 13.26
N GLU A 44 16.78 -1.41 14.12
CA GLU A 44 16.97 -1.39 15.56
C GLU A 44 17.34 -2.78 16.10
N VAL A 45 16.63 -3.85 15.72
CA VAL A 45 16.92 -5.22 16.18
C VAL A 45 18.26 -5.78 15.65
N ARG A 46 18.79 -5.26 14.55
CA ARG A 46 20.10 -5.69 14.02
C ARG A 46 21.29 -5.16 14.82
N ARG A 47 21.07 -4.21 15.73
CA ARG A 47 22.12 -3.68 16.61
C ARG A 47 22.61 -4.75 17.58
N GLU A 48 23.94 -4.90 17.66
CA GLU A 48 24.59 -5.88 18.55
C GLU A 48 24.75 -5.40 19.99
N ASP A 49 24.54 -4.09 20.24
CA ASP A 49 24.72 -3.46 21.55
C ASP A 49 23.43 -3.38 22.38
N LEU A 50 22.34 -4.00 21.92
CA LEU A 50 21.06 -4.00 22.62
C LEU A 50 20.96 -5.14 23.64
N PRO A 51 20.41 -4.88 24.85
CA PRO A 51 20.04 -5.93 25.78
C PRO A 51 18.98 -6.88 25.20
N ASP A 52 19.07 -8.18 25.50
CA ASP A 52 18.13 -9.21 25.02
C ASP A 52 16.66 -8.85 25.24
N ILE A 53 16.35 -8.24 26.39
CA ILE A 53 14.99 -7.84 26.74
C ILE A 53 14.44 -6.78 25.77
N ASP A 54 15.28 -5.88 25.28
CA ASP A 54 14.89 -4.83 24.36
C ASP A 54 14.79 -5.37 22.92
N VAL A 55 15.65 -6.32 22.55
CA VAL A 55 15.51 -7.10 21.31
C VAL A 55 14.14 -7.80 21.25
N VAL A 56 13.72 -8.46 22.34
CA VAL A 56 12.41 -9.14 22.40
C VAL A 56 11.26 -8.14 22.29
N LYS A 57 11.33 -6.99 22.98
CA LYS A 57 10.31 -5.94 22.87
C LYS A 57 10.21 -5.42 21.44
N THR A 58 11.33 -5.15 20.78
CA THR A 58 11.34 -4.62 19.42
C THR A 58 10.86 -5.66 18.41
N LYS A 59 11.20 -6.96 18.58
CA LYS A 59 10.60 -8.05 17.78
C LYS A 59 9.06 -8.08 17.88
N ARG A 60 8.47 -7.89 19.07
CA ARG A 60 7.01 -7.79 19.20
C ARG A 60 6.41 -6.58 18.48
N LYS A 61 7.15 -5.46 18.42
CA LYS A 61 6.76 -4.29 17.62
C LYS A 61 6.84 -4.59 16.12
N ILE A 62 7.89 -5.28 15.68
CA ILE A 62 8.05 -5.77 14.29
C ILE A 62 6.84 -6.63 13.92
N ASP A 63 6.47 -7.62 14.75
CA ASP A 63 5.35 -8.51 14.47
C ASP A 63 4.03 -7.73 14.29
N THR A 64 3.74 -6.82 15.22
CA THR A 64 2.56 -5.96 15.14
C THR A 64 2.56 -5.09 13.89
N ASN A 65 3.70 -4.45 13.59
CA ASN A 65 3.81 -3.55 12.45
C ASN A 65 3.79 -4.30 11.11
N ASN A 66 4.33 -5.52 11.06
CA ASN A 66 4.28 -6.38 9.88
C ASN A 66 2.84 -6.85 9.62
N GLN A 67 2.07 -7.14 10.68
CA GLN A 67 0.64 -7.41 10.53
C GLN A 67 -0.11 -6.18 9.98
N GLU A 68 0.18 -4.99 10.49
CA GLU A 68 -0.40 -3.74 10.00
C GLU A 68 -0.07 -3.48 8.52
N ARG A 69 1.19 -3.70 8.13
CA ARG A 69 1.64 -3.65 6.72
C ARG A 69 0.84 -4.61 5.85
N ASN A 70 0.67 -5.86 6.28
CA ASN A 70 -0.10 -6.86 5.52
C ASN A 70 -1.57 -6.45 5.38
N ASN A 71 -2.19 -5.93 6.45
CA ASN A 71 -3.55 -5.43 6.39
C ASN A 71 -3.71 -4.29 5.34
N PHE A 72 -2.71 -3.40 5.20
CA PHE A 72 -2.75 -2.38 4.16
C PHE A 72 -2.51 -2.93 2.76
N MET A 73 -1.65 -3.95 2.62
CA MET A 73 -1.48 -4.66 1.35
C MET A 73 -2.79 -5.32 0.91
N ASP A 74 -3.46 -6.04 1.81
CA ASP A 74 -4.76 -6.66 1.55
C ASP A 74 -5.80 -5.61 1.14
N LYS A 75 -5.76 -4.41 1.73
CA LYS A 75 -6.65 -3.30 1.35
C LYS A 75 -6.39 -2.80 -0.06
N VAL A 76 -5.11 -2.69 -0.47
CA VAL A 76 -4.75 -2.34 -1.85
C VAL A 76 -5.27 -3.39 -2.82
N ASP A 77 -5.07 -4.68 -2.49
CA ASP A 77 -5.54 -5.80 -3.31
C ASP A 77 -7.07 -5.81 -3.45
N GLU A 78 -7.81 -5.58 -2.36
CA GLU A 78 -9.28 -5.48 -2.37
C GLU A 78 -9.77 -4.36 -3.31
N ILE A 79 -9.13 -3.18 -3.25
CA ILE A 79 -9.50 -2.04 -4.10
C ILE A 79 -9.25 -2.36 -5.58
N LEU A 80 -8.08 -2.93 -5.90
CA LEU A 80 -7.73 -3.26 -7.27
C LEU A 80 -8.60 -4.41 -7.83
N GLU A 81 -8.87 -5.44 -7.03
CA GLU A 81 -9.73 -6.55 -7.42
C GLU A 81 -11.14 -6.05 -7.77
N ASN A 82 -11.69 -5.13 -6.97
CA ASN A 82 -12.99 -4.52 -7.22
C ASN A 82 -13.00 -3.74 -8.55
N PHE A 83 -11.94 -3.00 -8.90
CA PHE A 83 -11.86 -2.32 -10.19
C PHE A 83 -11.79 -3.30 -11.36
N VAL A 84 -10.99 -4.36 -11.24
CA VAL A 84 -10.89 -5.38 -12.29
C VAL A 84 -12.22 -6.11 -12.49
N LYS A 85 -12.97 -6.39 -11.41
CA LYS A 85 -14.30 -7.00 -11.49
C LYS A 85 -15.34 -6.09 -12.16
N GLN A 86 -15.30 -4.78 -11.90
CA GLN A 86 -16.21 -3.81 -12.51
C GLN A 86 -15.89 -3.53 -13.99
N ALA A 87 -14.65 -3.73 -14.41
CA ALA A 87 -14.21 -3.54 -15.79
C ALA A 87 -14.52 -4.73 -16.72
N LYS A 88 -14.95 -5.87 -16.15
CA LYS A 88 -15.39 -7.07 -16.88
C LYS A 88 -16.90 -7.03 -17.14
#